data_AF-A0A952AWE1-F1
#
_entry.id   AF-A0A952AWE1-F1
#
_cell.length_a   1.000
_cell.length_b   1.000
_cell.length_c   1.000
_cell.angle_alpha   90.00
_cell.angle_beta   90.00
_cell.angle_gamma   90.00
#
_symmetry.space_group_name_H-M   'P 1'
#
loop_
_entity.id
_entity.type
_entity.pdbx_description
1 polymer ?
#
loop_
_entity_poly.entity_id
_entity_poly.type
_entity_poly.pdbx_seq_one_letter_code
_entity_poly.pdbx_strand_id
1 'polypeptide(L)'
;MNEFTEKNRRLLHFYCETLRTIASVILILQLIAVCAMTIFTLLSKFGHWPVNMAITTFLPSYLKAIFFWIGILGLAQFVRYLYENNYLPGWILRHGDMFFYLYAFLTILEAVWIYMANDHSPPFDIRVHMGFVKVFSIVVKVMALVGLGQILRHLMPVIKESKSLV
;
A
#
# COMPACT_ATOMS: atom_id res chain seq x y z
N MET A 1 12.80 -15.08 24.11
CA MET A 1 12.62 -14.86 22.66
C MET A 1 13.60 -15.77 21.93
N ASN A 2 13.08 -16.96 21.65
CA ASN A 2 13.58 -18.21 21.07
C ASN A 2 15.01 -18.26 20.51
N GLU A 3 15.77 -19.28 20.96
CA GLU A 3 17.00 -19.82 20.36
C GLU A 3 16.97 -19.87 18.82
N PHE A 4 15.79 -20.13 18.25
CA PHE A 4 15.57 -20.17 16.81
C PHE A 4 15.79 -18.82 16.11
N THR A 5 15.34 -17.72 16.73
CA THR A 5 15.53 -16.35 16.21
C THR A 5 16.98 -15.93 16.28
N GLU A 6 17.69 -16.31 17.33
CA GLU A 6 19.11 -15.99 17.52
C GLU A 6 20.00 -16.79 16.55
N LYS A 7 19.71 -18.08 16.38
CA LYS A 7 20.39 -18.98 15.45
C LYS A 7 20.18 -18.59 13.99
N ASN A 8 19.00 -18.05 13.64
CA ASN A 8 18.66 -17.64 12.28
C ASN A 8 18.72 -16.12 12.03
N ARG A 9 19.29 -15.35 12.98
CA ARG A 9 19.46 -13.89 12.89
C ARG A 9 19.98 -13.43 11.53
N ARG A 10 21.07 -14.06 11.07
CA ARG A 10 21.77 -13.66 9.84
C ARG A 10 20.92 -13.93 8.60
N LEU A 11 20.16 -15.03 8.58
CA LEU A 11 19.23 -15.36 7.50
C LEU A 11 18.04 -14.39 7.48
N LEU A 12 17.44 -14.11 8.63
CA LEU A 12 16.32 -13.17 8.73
C LEU A 12 16.72 -11.76 8.30
N HIS A 13 17.92 -11.31 8.69
CA HIS A 13 18.50 -10.05 8.23
C HIS A 13 18.70 -10.04 6.72
N PHE A 14 19.26 -11.12 6.16
CA PHE A 14 19.45 -11.25 4.71
C PHE A 14 18.11 -11.16 3.97
N TYR A 15 17.09 -11.92 4.38
CA TYR A 15 15.76 -11.86 3.77
C TYR A 15 15.12 -10.47 3.87
N CYS A 16 15.22 -9.80 5.03
CA CYS A 16 14.68 -8.45 5.18
C CYS A 16 15.39 -7.45 4.26
N GLU A 17 16.72 -7.53 4.14
CA GLU A 17 17.49 -6.63 3.29
C GLU A 17 17.24 -6.90 1.80
N THR A 18 17.13 -8.17 1.39
CA THR A 18 16.77 -8.56 0.04
C THR A 18 15.35 -8.10 -0.31
N LEU A 19 14.36 -8.35 0.57
CA LEU A 19 12.98 -7.92 0.38
C LEU A 19 12.88 -6.40 0.25
N ARG A 20 13.61 -5.68 1.10
CA ARG A 20 13.71 -4.22 1.05
C ARG A 20 14.28 -3.75 -0.28
N THR A 21 15.40 -4.34 -0.73
CA THR A 21 16.05 -3.97 -1.99
C THR A 21 15.11 -4.22 -3.18
N ILE A 22 14.49 -5.40 -3.24
CA ILE A 22 13.54 -5.75 -4.30
C ILE A 22 12.36 -4.79 -4.31
N ALA A 23 11.73 -4.54 -3.15
CA ALA A 23 10.58 -3.66 -3.06
C ALA A 23 10.95 -2.20 -3.42
N SER A 24 12.13 -1.72 -3.05
CA SER A 24 12.63 -0.40 -3.46
C SER A 24 12.85 -0.31 -4.97
N VAL A 25 13.47 -1.31 -5.60
CA VAL A 25 13.69 -1.35 -7.05
C VAL A 25 12.34 -1.36 -7.79
N ILE A 26 11.40 -2.19 -7.36
CA ILE A 26 10.08 -2.26 -7.99
C ILE A 26 9.32 -0.94 -7.84
N LEU A 27 9.39 -0.29 -6.68
CA LEU A 27 8.78 1.04 -6.49
C LEU A 27 9.36 2.10 -7.42
N ILE A 28 10.69 2.11 -7.58
CA ILE A 28 11.35 3.05 -8.51
C ILE A 28 10.88 2.79 -9.94
N LEU A 29 10.86 1.52 -10.38
CA LEU A 29 10.39 1.15 -11.71
C LEU A 29 8.92 1.55 -11.94
N GLN A 30 8.05 1.35 -10.95
CA GLN A 30 6.65 1.78 -11.03
C GLN A 30 6.52 3.30 -11.09
N LEU A 31 7.30 4.03 -10.29
CA LEU A 31 7.29 5.49 -10.31
C LEU A 31 7.72 6.02 -11.68
N ILE A 32 8.79 5.45 -12.26
CA ILE A 32 9.27 5.77 -13.61
C ILE A 32 8.19 5.47 -14.65
N ALA A 33 7.54 4.31 -14.57
CA ALA A 33 6.48 3.94 -15.50
C ALA A 33 5.29 4.90 -15.43
N VAL A 34 4.85 5.30 -14.22
CA VAL A 34 3.79 6.28 -14.03
C VAL A 34 4.20 7.64 -14.58
N CYS A 35 5.41 8.11 -14.28
CA CYS A 35 5.93 9.38 -14.82
C CYS A 35 6.01 9.35 -16.35
N ALA A 36 6.54 8.28 -16.94
CA ALA A 36 6.64 8.12 -18.39
C ALA A 36 5.26 8.11 -19.06
N MET A 37 4.29 7.37 -18.50
CA MET A 37 2.89 7.37 -18.96
C MET A 37 2.27 8.77 -18.85
N THR A 38 2.48 9.46 -17.75
CA THR A 38 1.93 10.81 -17.52
C THR A 38 2.53 11.83 -18.51
N ILE A 39 3.84 11.79 -18.73
CA ILE A 39 4.54 12.64 -19.71
C ILE A 39 4.06 12.31 -21.12
N PHE A 40 3.98 11.03 -21.48
CA PHE A 40 3.48 10.60 -22.78
C PHE A 40 2.04 11.09 -23.01
N THR A 41 1.18 11.00 -22.00
CA THR A 41 -0.21 11.49 -22.04
C THR A 41 -0.29 13.01 -22.19
N LEU A 42 0.59 13.76 -21.52
CA LEU A 42 0.66 15.22 -21.64
C LEU A 42 1.16 15.65 -23.02
N LEU A 43 2.15 14.94 -23.58
CA LEU A 43 2.69 15.18 -24.92
C LEU A 43 1.73 14.71 -26.03
N SER A 44 0.97 13.65 -25.78
CA SER A 44 0.01 13.08 -26.75
C SER A 44 -1.27 13.90 -26.90
N LYS A 45 -1.36 15.11 -26.34
CA LYS A 45 -2.39 16.10 -26.70
C LYS A 45 -2.44 16.41 -28.21
N PHE A 46 -1.47 15.94 -29.00
CA PHE A 46 -1.46 15.96 -30.46
C PHE A 46 -2.00 14.70 -31.17
N GLY A 47 -2.48 13.67 -30.45
CA GLY A 47 -2.93 12.41 -31.08
C GLY A 47 -4.14 11.77 -30.39
N HIS A 48 -5.02 11.17 -31.20
CA HIS A 48 -6.29 10.49 -30.83
C HIS A 48 -6.17 9.26 -29.92
N TRP A 49 -5.27 9.23 -28.94
CA TRP A 49 -5.33 8.24 -27.88
C TRP A 49 -6.41 8.64 -26.87
N PRO A 50 -7.28 7.72 -26.42
CA PRO A 50 -8.28 8.03 -25.41
C PRO A 50 -7.58 8.19 -24.07
N VAL A 51 -7.05 9.39 -23.82
CA VAL A 51 -6.42 9.83 -22.56
C VAL A 51 -7.28 9.45 -21.35
N ASN A 52 -8.61 9.50 -21.51
CA ASN A 52 -9.56 9.08 -20.49
C ASN A 52 -9.44 7.59 -20.12
N MET A 53 -9.17 6.68 -21.07
CA MET A 53 -9.06 5.25 -20.80
C MET A 53 -7.77 4.91 -20.05
N ALA A 54 -6.66 5.60 -20.40
CA ALA A 54 -5.38 5.46 -19.72
C ALA A 54 -5.45 5.87 -18.24
N ILE A 55 -6.05 7.03 -17.97
CA ILE A 55 -6.17 7.59 -16.61
C ILE A 55 -7.16 6.79 -15.76
N THR A 56 -8.30 6.39 -16.33
CA THR A 56 -9.35 5.69 -15.57
C THR A 56 -9.01 4.23 -15.26
N THR A 57 -8.23 3.56 -16.12
CA THR A 57 -7.98 2.11 -15.98
C THR A 57 -6.62 1.82 -15.35
N PHE A 58 -5.58 2.55 -15.75
CA PHE A 58 -4.20 2.21 -15.36
C PHE A 58 -3.76 2.90 -14.08
N LEU A 59 -4.07 4.19 -13.91
CA LEU A 59 -3.62 4.97 -12.74
C LEU A 59 -4.04 4.34 -11.40
N PRO A 60 -5.30 3.86 -11.21
CA PRO A 60 -5.69 3.23 -9.96
C PRO A 60 -4.95 1.91 -9.70
N SER A 61 -4.68 1.14 -10.76
CA SER A 61 -3.95 -0.13 -10.68
C SER A 61 -2.49 0.10 -10.26
N TYR A 62 -1.84 1.12 -10.82
CA TYR A 62 -0.49 1.51 -10.43
C TYR A 62 -0.42 2.03 -8.99
N LEU A 63 -1.37 2.87 -8.57
CA LEU A 63 -1.43 3.35 -7.19
C LEU A 63 -1.56 2.19 -6.19
N LYS A 64 -2.46 1.23 -6.44
CA LYS A 64 -2.58 0.03 -5.60
C LYS A 64 -1.28 -0.76 -5.52
N ALA A 65 -0.59 -0.93 -6.65
CA ALA A 65 0.70 -1.61 -6.68
C ALA A 65 1.75 -0.87 -5.84
N ILE A 66 1.81 0.46 -5.94
CA ILE A 66 2.72 1.29 -5.14
C ILE A 66 2.43 1.11 -3.63
N PHE A 67 1.17 1.22 -3.21
CA PHE A 67 0.80 1.03 -1.81
C PHE A 67 1.09 -0.39 -1.29
N PHE A 68 0.92 -1.41 -2.14
CA PHE A 68 1.28 -2.78 -1.80
C PHE A 68 2.79 -2.92 -1.52
N TRP A 69 3.64 -2.38 -2.40
CA TRP A 69 5.09 -2.44 -2.21
C TRP A 69 5.59 -1.57 -1.05
N ILE A 70 4.95 -0.42 -0.78
CA ILE A 70 5.20 0.36 0.45
C ILE A 70 4.81 -0.46 1.69
N GLY A 71 3.71 -1.22 1.65
CA GLY A 71 3.31 -2.14 2.71
C GLY A 71 4.35 -3.22 2.97
N ILE A 72 4.92 -3.82 1.90
CA ILE A 72 6.02 -4.79 2.00
C ILE A 72 7.27 -4.15 2.63
N LEU A 73 7.62 -2.93 2.22
CA LEU A 73 8.73 -2.20 2.85
C LEU A 73 8.47 -1.92 4.33
N GLY A 74 7.26 -1.51 4.67
CA GLY A 74 6.84 -1.30 6.06
C GLY A 74 6.97 -2.58 6.88
N LEU A 75 6.53 -3.72 6.34
CA LEU A 75 6.66 -5.03 6.98
C LEU A 75 8.14 -5.43 7.16
N ALA A 76 8.98 -5.24 6.14
CA ALA A 76 10.41 -5.52 6.23
C ALA A 76 11.08 -4.69 7.34
N GLN A 77 10.76 -3.38 7.38
CA GLN A 77 11.26 -2.50 8.43
C GLN A 77 10.71 -2.89 9.80
N PHE A 78 9.44 -3.32 9.89
CA PHE A 78 8.82 -3.73 11.15
C PHE A 78 9.49 -4.98 11.72
N VAL A 79 9.71 -6.01 10.90
CA VAL A 79 10.40 -7.25 11.31
C VAL A 79 11.82 -6.94 11.77
N ARG A 80 12.54 -6.09 11.02
CA ARG A 80 13.89 -5.64 11.42
C ARG A 80 13.85 -4.86 12.73
N TYR A 81 12.88 -3.97 12.90
CA TYR A 81 12.71 -3.20 14.12
C TYR A 81 12.41 -4.10 15.33
N LEU A 82 11.61 -5.17 15.19
CA LEU A 82 11.37 -6.11 16.29
C LEU A 82 12.62 -6.85 16.73
N TYR A 83 13.50 -7.19 15.77
CA TYR A 83 14.64 -8.06 16.02
C TYR A 83 15.91 -7.31 16.46
N GLU A 84 16.12 -6.07 15.98
CA GLU A 84 17.38 -5.34 16.16
C GLU A 84 17.26 -4.30 17.29
N ASN A 85 17.94 -4.53 18.43
CA ASN A 85 17.81 -3.69 19.63
C ASN A 85 18.14 -2.20 19.38
N ASN A 86 19.15 -1.92 18.54
CA ASN A 86 19.61 -0.56 18.26
C ASN A 86 18.99 0.07 17.00
N TYR A 87 18.08 -0.62 16.32
CA TYR A 87 17.51 -0.10 15.08
C TYR A 87 16.40 0.91 15.38
N LEU A 88 16.54 2.12 14.83
CA LEU A 88 15.52 3.16 14.93
C LEU A 88 14.39 2.87 13.95
N PRO A 89 13.12 3.16 14.32
CA PRO A 89 12.00 2.98 13.41
C PRO A 89 12.21 3.91 12.21
N GLY A 90 12.24 3.32 11.02
CA GLY A 90 12.34 4.04 9.75
C GLY A 90 11.15 4.96 9.52
N TRP A 91 11.25 5.86 8.53
CA TRP A 91 10.21 6.84 8.25
C TRP A 91 8.84 6.20 7.93
N ILE A 92 8.84 5.04 7.26
CA ILE A 92 7.62 4.28 6.92
C ILE A 92 6.92 3.77 8.18
N LEU A 93 7.66 3.31 9.19
CA LEU A 93 7.09 2.90 10.48
C LEU A 93 6.58 4.07 11.30
N ARG A 94 7.31 5.19 11.30
CA ARG A 94 6.93 6.40 12.04
C ARG A 94 5.65 7.04 11.51
N HIS A 95 5.41 6.97 10.20
CA HIS A 95 4.23 7.53 9.53
C HIS A 95 3.31 6.42 8.98
N GLY A 96 3.48 5.19 9.46
CA GLY A 96 2.80 4.02 8.89
C GLY A 96 1.29 4.10 9.05
N ASP A 97 0.81 4.66 10.16
CA ASP A 97 -0.59 4.97 10.38
C ASP A 97 -1.13 5.92 9.30
N MET A 98 -0.42 7.02 9.04
CA MET A 98 -0.78 7.99 8.00
C MET A 98 -0.84 7.34 6.60
N PHE A 99 0.07 6.41 6.29
CA PHE A 99 0.03 5.66 5.03
C PHE A 99 -1.22 4.81 4.88
N PHE A 100 -1.61 4.09 5.94
CA PHE A 100 -2.82 3.27 5.92
C PHE A 100 -4.09 4.12 5.79
N TYR A 101 -4.15 5.26 6.49
CA TYR A 101 -5.28 6.20 6.35
C TYR A 101 -5.35 6.82 4.96
N LEU A 102 -4.21 7.23 4.39
CA LEU A 102 -4.15 7.78 3.04
C LEU A 102 -4.60 6.76 2.00
N TYR A 103 -4.17 5.50 2.14
CA TYR A 103 -4.59 4.44 1.23
C TYR A 103 -6.08 4.11 1.36
N ALA A 104 -6.61 4.11 2.58
CA ALA A 104 -8.05 3.94 2.81
C ALA A 104 -8.85 5.07 2.14
N PHE A 105 -8.40 6.32 2.29
CA PHE A 105 -9.01 7.48 1.64
C PHE A 105 -8.99 7.36 0.10
N LEU A 106 -7.85 7.01 -0.48
CA LEU A 106 -7.72 6.81 -1.93
C LEU A 106 -8.60 5.66 -2.45
N THR A 107 -8.76 4.59 -1.66
CA THR A 107 -9.64 3.47 -2.01
C THR A 107 -11.11 3.92 -2.08
N ILE A 108 -11.56 4.79 -1.17
CA ILE A 108 -12.90 5.37 -1.19
C ILE A 108 -13.04 6.31 -2.41
N LEU A 109 -12.06 7.18 -2.64
CA LEU A 109 -12.07 8.12 -3.77
C LEU A 109 -12.17 7.39 -5.11
N GLU A 110 -11.39 6.32 -5.29
CA GLU A 110 -11.44 5.46 -6.48
C GLU A 110 -12.83 4.83 -6.66
N ALA A 111 -13.42 4.32 -5.58
CA ALA A 111 -14.74 3.73 -5.64
C ALA A 111 -15.82 4.73 -6.08
N VAL A 112 -15.78 5.96 -5.53
CA VAL A 112 -16.68 7.05 -5.92
C VAL A 112 -16.46 7.42 -7.38
N TRP A 113 -15.21 7.54 -7.82
CA TRP A 113 -14.88 7.85 -9.21
C TRP A 113 -15.39 6.80 -10.20
N ILE A 114 -15.16 5.51 -9.91
CA ILE A 114 -15.64 4.39 -10.73
C ILE A 114 -17.17 4.38 -10.78
N TYR A 115 -17.84 4.68 -9.67
CA TYR A 115 -19.30 4.78 -9.64
C TYR A 115 -19.82 5.91 -10.53
N MET A 116 -19.20 7.09 -10.47
CA MET A 116 -19.57 8.23 -11.33
C MET A 116 -19.25 8.01 -12.81
N ALA A 117 -18.15 7.32 -13.13
CA ALA A 117 -17.72 7.09 -14.51
C ALA A 117 -18.54 6.02 -15.24
N ASN A 118 -19.15 5.07 -14.52
CA ASN A 118 -19.93 3.96 -15.10
C ASN A 118 -21.43 4.28 -15.16
N ASP A 119 -21.80 5.40 -15.78
CA ASP A 119 -23.20 5.81 -15.97
C ASP A 119 -23.97 4.91 -16.98
N HIS A 120 -23.27 3.96 -17.61
CA HIS A 120 -23.85 2.98 -18.55
C HIS A 120 -24.37 1.76 -17.79
N SER A 121 -25.65 1.89 -17.47
CA SER A 121 -26.52 1.02 -16.69
C SER A 121 -26.63 -0.45 -17.17
N PRO A 122 -26.12 -1.46 -16.44
CA PRO A 122 -26.58 -2.85 -16.57
C PRO A 122 -27.97 -3.05 -15.93
N PRO A 123 -28.74 -4.09 -16.28
CA PRO A 123 -30.07 -4.36 -15.72
C PRO A 123 -30.08 -4.47 -14.19
N PHE A 124 -31.20 -4.09 -13.58
CA PHE A 124 -31.36 -3.76 -12.15
C PHE A 124 -30.86 -4.85 -11.18
N ASP A 125 -31.18 -6.13 -11.42
CA ASP A 125 -30.83 -7.23 -10.51
C ASP A 125 -29.32 -7.50 -10.40
N ILE A 126 -28.60 -7.42 -11.52
CA ILE A 126 -27.14 -7.65 -11.54
C ILE A 126 -26.43 -6.48 -10.83
N ARG A 127 -27.00 -5.28 -10.91
CA ARG A 127 -26.44 -4.06 -10.32
C ARG A 127 -26.46 -4.07 -8.80
N VAL A 128 -27.53 -4.57 -8.18
CA VAL A 128 -27.65 -4.63 -6.71
C VAL A 128 -26.64 -5.61 -6.13
N HIS A 129 -26.52 -6.81 -6.72
CA HIS A 129 -25.58 -7.81 -6.22
C HIS A 129 -24.12 -7.41 -6.44
N MET A 130 -23.75 -6.94 -7.64
CA MET A 130 -22.37 -6.46 -7.89
C MET A 130 -22.03 -5.20 -7.10
N GLY A 131 -23.00 -4.30 -6.90
CA GLY A 131 -22.86 -3.11 -6.06
C GLY A 131 -22.60 -3.48 -4.61
N PHE A 132 -23.39 -4.39 -4.05
CA PHE A 132 -23.23 -4.85 -2.67
C PHE A 132 -21.87 -5.51 -2.43
N VAL A 133 -21.45 -6.44 -3.30
CA VAL A 133 -20.14 -7.10 -3.18
C VAL A 133 -18.98 -6.10 -3.27
N LYS A 134 -19.06 -5.13 -4.19
CA LYS A 134 -18.04 -4.08 -4.31
C LYS A 134 -17.99 -3.19 -3.07
N VAL A 135 -19.13 -2.68 -2.61
CA VAL A 135 -19.21 -1.82 -1.41
C VAL A 135 -18.72 -2.57 -0.18
N PHE A 136 -19.16 -3.81 0.02
CA PHE A 136 -18.70 -4.65 1.11
C PHE A 136 -17.18 -4.88 1.06
N SER A 137 -16.63 -5.19 -0.12
CA SER A 137 -15.19 -5.34 -0.30
C SER A 137 -14.41 -4.07 0.06
N ILE A 138 -14.92 -2.89 -0.32
CA ILE A 138 -14.33 -1.60 0.02
C ILE A 138 -14.38 -1.36 1.53
N VAL A 139 -15.54 -1.60 2.17
CA VAL A 139 -15.70 -1.43 3.62
C VAL A 139 -14.73 -2.34 4.38
N VAL A 140 -14.65 -3.62 4.03
CA VAL A 140 -13.71 -4.57 4.64
C VAL A 140 -12.26 -4.12 4.46
N LYS A 141 -11.89 -3.66 3.25
CA LYS A 141 -10.53 -3.14 2.99
C LYS A 141 -10.23 -1.90 3.82
N VAL A 142 -11.13 -0.93 3.86
CA VAL A 142 -10.97 0.30 4.65
C VAL A 142 -10.86 -0.03 6.14
N MET A 143 -11.72 -0.90 6.66
CA MET A 143 -11.66 -1.35 8.06
C MET A 143 -10.33 -2.07 8.35
N ALA A 144 -9.86 -2.93 7.46
CA ALA A 144 -8.57 -3.60 7.61
C ALA A 144 -7.39 -2.60 7.63
N LEU A 145 -7.39 -1.62 6.72
CA LEU A 145 -6.34 -0.59 6.66
C LEU A 145 -6.34 0.30 7.90
N VAL A 146 -7.52 0.81 8.30
CA VAL A 146 -7.68 1.63 9.50
C VAL A 146 -7.30 0.83 10.75
N GLY A 147 -7.74 -0.42 10.85
CA GLY A 147 -7.38 -1.33 11.94
C GLY A 147 -5.87 -1.57 12.02
N LEU A 148 -5.21 -1.85 10.91
CA LEU A 148 -3.75 -1.97 10.85
C LEU A 148 -3.03 -0.68 11.27
N GLY A 149 -3.53 0.48 10.84
CA GLY A 149 -3.00 1.78 11.26
C GLY A 149 -3.15 2.02 12.77
N GLN A 150 -4.30 1.67 13.36
CA GLN A 150 -4.53 1.78 14.80
C GLN A 150 -3.66 0.82 15.61
N ILE A 151 -3.54 -0.43 15.15
CA ILE A 151 -2.66 -1.45 15.74
C ILE A 151 -1.23 -0.95 15.72
N LEU A 152 -0.74 -0.48 14.56
CA LEU A 152 0.64 0.02 14.44
C LEU A 152 0.90 1.21 15.37
N ARG A 153 -0.06 2.14 15.45
CA ARG A 153 0.03 3.31 16.33
C ARG A 153 0.13 2.95 17.82
N HIS A 154 -0.53 1.86 18.25
CA HIS A 154 -0.46 1.38 19.63
C HIS A 154 0.74 0.45 19.90
N LEU A 155 1.12 -0.38 18.93
CA LEU A 155 2.26 -1.30 19.07
C LEU A 155 3.60 -0.58 19.10
N MET A 156 3.76 0.47 18.29
CA MET A 156 5.00 1.27 18.23
C MET A 156 5.49 1.77 19.60
N PRO A 157 4.68 2.48 20.42
CA PRO A 157 5.12 2.94 21.73
C PRO A 157 5.41 1.77 22.69
N VAL A 158 4.59 0.72 22.68
CA VAL A 158 4.79 -0.47 23.53
C VAL A 158 6.10 -1.19 23.23
N ILE A 159 6.45 -1.36 21.94
CA ILE A 159 7.74 -1.96 21.54
C ILE A 159 8.91 -1.04 21.95
N LYS A 160 8.72 0.28 21.88
CA LYS A 160 9.75 1.23 22.30
C LYS A 160 9.99 1.17 23.81
N GLU A 161 8.93 1.09 24.60
CA GLU A 161 8.99 0.94 26.06
C GLU A 161 9.63 -0.39 26.45
N SER A 162 9.23 -1.50 25.83
CA SER A 162 9.80 -2.82 26.14
C SER A 162 11.31 -2.89 25.84
N LYS A 163 11.78 -2.21 24.79
CA LYS A 163 13.21 -2.07 24.50
C LYS A 163 13.97 -1.14 25.43
N SER A 164 13.30 -0.20 26.11
CA SER A 164 13.93 0.71 27.06
C SER A 164 14.11 0.11 28.46
N LEU A 165 13.39 -0.97 28.75
CA LEU A 165 13.40 -1.68 30.03
C LEU A 165 14.41 -2.84 30.08
N VAL A 166 14.99 -3.21 28.92
CA VAL A 166 16.01 -4.26 28.76
C VAL A 166 17.35 -3.61 28.43
#